data_AF-A0A0N1JY24-F1
#
_entry.id   AF-A0A0N1JY24-F1
#
_cell.length_a   1.000
_cell.length_b   1.000
_cell.length_c   1.000
_cell.angle_alpha   90.00
_cell.angle_beta   90.00
_cell.angle_gamma   90.00
#
_symmetry.space_group_name_H-M   'P 1'
#
loop_
_entity.id
_entity.type
_entity.pdbx_description
1 polymer ?
#
loop_
_entity_poly.entity_id
_entity_poly.type
_entity_poly.pdbx_seq_one_letter_code
_entity_poly.pdbx_strand_id
1 'polypeptide(L)'
;MAELAREAGITVRTLRFYRERKLIPAPRREGRIAWYNEHHLARLRTIGALLERGHTLGGIGELLTAFESGRDVGELLGLDTTLVTPWSEETPVRLTPEELADHFRDDVTPENLTASLDLGYLVVDGDEFVHISRRLLDASTELVNKGVPLAAVLEAARRVRAHADALADLFTNLLLTHLLADVRRHTPTPQEADRIAETVDKLRPLSKGVVEAELSMAMDRRVRREIEEWLGACEDGAAERGADGE
;
A
#
# COMPACT_ATOMS: atom_id res chain seq x y z
N MET A 1 30.93 -2.38 -10.39
CA MET A 1 30.43 -3.33 -11.43
C MET A 1 31.11 -4.70 -11.35
N ALA A 2 32.45 -4.80 -11.37
CA ALA A 2 33.13 -6.10 -11.28
C ALA A 2 32.83 -6.85 -9.97
N GLU A 3 32.79 -6.12 -8.85
CA GLU A 3 32.42 -6.64 -7.54
C GLU A 3 30.96 -7.15 -7.49
N LEU A 4 30.01 -6.34 -7.95
CA LEU A 4 28.60 -6.75 -8.05
C LEU A 4 28.41 -8.01 -8.92
N ALA A 5 29.11 -8.09 -10.06
CA ALA A 5 29.01 -9.26 -10.95
C ALA A 5 29.51 -10.53 -10.22
N ARG A 6 30.63 -10.42 -9.50
CA ARG A 6 31.18 -11.50 -8.67
C ARG A 6 30.19 -11.93 -7.58
N GLU A 7 29.58 -10.99 -6.87
CA GLU A 7 28.62 -11.28 -5.79
C GLU A 7 27.29 -11.86 -6.28
N ALA A 8 26.89 -11.48 -7.49
CA ALA A 8 25.73 -12.04 -8.18
C ALA A 8 26.04 -13.38 -8.89
N GLY A 9 27.29 -13.84 -8.89
CA GLY A 9 27.70 -15.08 -9.56
C GLY A 9 27.66 -15.01 -11.09
N ILE A 10 27.72 -13.82 -11.69
CA ILE A 10 27.65 -13.61 -13.15
C ILE A 10 28.90 -12.89 -13.68
N THR A 11 29.08 -12.90 -15.00
CA THR A 11 30.17 -12.15 -15.63
C THR A 11 29.85 -10.66 -15.73
N VAL A 12 30.89 -9.81 -15.76
CA VAL A 12 30.76 -8.36 -16.02
C VAL A 12 30.10 -8.08 -17.36
N ARG A 13 30.31 -8.96 -18.36
CA ARG A 13 29.65 -8.91 -19.67
C ARG A 13 28.14 -9.11 -19.54
N THR A 14 27.71 -10.11 -18.79
CA THR A 14 26.29 -10.39 -18.53
C THR A 14 25.62 -9.25 -17.77
N LEU A 15 26.30 -8.70 -16.76
CA LEU A 15 25.80 -7.55 -16.00
C LEU A 15 25.61 -6.32 -16.89
N ARG A 16 26.55 -6.04 -17.80
CA ARG A 16 26.44 -4.94 -18.76
C ARG A 16 25.25 -5.14 -19.69
N PHE A 17 25.04 -6.36 -20.17
CA PHE A 17 23.94 -6.72 -21.05
C PHE A 17 22.57 -6.55 -20.36
N TYR A 18 22.42 -6.93 -19.09
CA TYR A 18 21.18 -6.72 -18.34
C TYR A 18 20.87 -5.23 -18.13
N ARG A 19 21.90 -4.43 -17.87
CA ARG A 19 21.77 -2.98 -17.77
C ARG A 19 21.36 -2.33 -19.10
N GLU A 20 21.95 -2.74 -20.22
CA GLU A 20 21.57 -2.25 -21.56
C GLU A 20 20.11 -2.57 -21.90
N ARG A 21 19.59 -3.69 -21.39
CA ARG A 21 18.17 -4.06 -21.49
C ARG A 21 17.27 -3.46 -20.42
N LYS A 22 17.78 -2.53 -19.61
CA LYS A 22 17.04 -1.87 -18.51
C LYS A 22 16.45 -2.84 -17.48
N LEU A 23 17.00 -4.04 -17.35
CA LEU A 23 16.56 -5.02 -16.36
C LEU A 23 17.03 -4.68 -14.94
N ILE A 24 17.94 -3.73 -14.83
CA ILE A 24 18.50 -3.24 -13.56
C ILE A 24 18.45 -1.72 -13.62
N PRO A 25 17.99 -1.05 -12.54
CA PRO A 25 18.01 0.41 -12.44
C PRO A 25 19.38 1.00 -12.77
N ALA A 26 19.38 2.25 -13.21
CA ALA A 26 20.62 2.95 -13.47
C ALA A 26 21.39 3.14 -12.15
N PRO A 27 22.69 2.78 -12.10
CA PRO A 27 23.50 3.01 -10.91
C PRO A 27 23.65 4.50 -10.65
N ARG A 28 23.75 4.88 -9.38
CA ARG A 28 24.10 6.25 -8.98
C ARG A 28 25.48 6.59 -9.55
N ARG A 29 25.58 7.76 -10.19
CA ARG A 29 26.82 8.22 -10.82
C ARG A 29 27.47 9.31 -9.98
N GLU A 30 28.70 9.08 -9.56
CA GLU A 30 29.57 10.12 -9.03
C GLU A 30 30.78 10.26 -9.96
N GLY A 31 30.79 11.35 -10.73
CA GLY A 31 31.82 11.56 -11.76
C GLY A 31 31.84 10.44 -12.80
N ARG A 32 32.97 9.73 -12.90
CA ARG A 32 33.16 8.59 -13.83
C ARG A 32 32.87 7.22 -13.20
N ILE A 33 32.47 7.18 -11.93
CA ILE A 33 32.28 5.95 -11.17
C ILE A 33 30.78 5.66 -11.07
N ALA A 34 30.40 4.41 -11.38
CA ALA A 34 29.03 3.91 -11.24
C ALA A 34 28.93 3.07 -9.97
N TRP A 35 28.14 3.55 -9.01
CA TRP A 35 27.89 2.92 -7.73
C TRP A 35 26.71 1.96 -7.82
N TYR A 36 26.93 0.73 -7.36
CA TYR A 36 25.93 -0.32 -7.30
C TYR A 36 25.75 -0.70 -5.85
N ASN A 37 24.51 -0.68 -5.34
CA ASN A 37 24.17 -1.02 -3.97
C ASN A 37 23.54 -2.43 -3.86
N GLU A 38 23.18 -2.83 -2.64
CA GLU A 38 22.59 -4.14 -2.35
C GLU A 38 21.28 -4.41 -3.10
N HIS A 39 20.52 -3.37 -3.44
CA HIS A 39 19.30 -3.51 -4.25
C HIS A 39 19.61 -4.05 -5.67
N HIS A 40 20.71 -3.57 -6.29
CA HIS A 40 21.16 -4.11 -7.58
C HIS A 40 21.55 -5.58 -7.46
N LEU A 41 22.11 -6.00 -6.32
CA LEU A 41 22.49 -7.38 -6.07
C LEU A 41 21.27 -8.29 -5.86
N ALA A 42 20.31 -7.83 -5.06
CA ALA A 42 19.05 -8.54 -4.84
C ALA A 42 18.29 -8.77 -6.16
N ARG A 43 18.18 -7.72 -6.99
CA ARG A 43 17.54 -7.81 -8.31
C ARG A 43 18.25 -8.80 -9.25
N LEU A 44 19.59 -8.80 -9.25
CA LEU A 44 20.37 -9.76 -10.04
C LEU A 44 20.15 -11.22 -9.59
N ARG A 45 20.04 -11.47 -8.28
CA ARG A 45 19.72 -12.79 -7.75
C ARG A 45 18.32 -13.24 -8.15
N THR A 46 17.34 -12.35 -8.13
CA THR A 46 15.98 -12.63 -8.60
C THR A 46 15.97 -12.98 -10.09
N ILE A 47 16.65 -12.20 -10.93
CA ILE A 47 16.79 -12.50 -12.38
C ILE A 47 17.40 -13.89 -12.58
N GLY A 48 18.47 -14.22 -11.85
CA GLY A 48 19.12 -15.53 -11.91
C GLY A 48 18.17 -16.66 -11.55
N ALA A 49 17.47 -16.54 -10.41
CA ALA A 49 16.54 -17.55 -9.93
C ALA A 49 15.31 -17.75 -10.86
N LEU A 50 14.88 -16.72 -11.61
CA LEU A 50 13.81 -16.84 -12.59
C LEU A 50 14.30 -17.50 -13.90
N LEU A 51 15.53 -17.19 -14.33
CA LEU A 51 16.15 -17.85 -15.47
C LEU A 51 16.34 -19.36 -15.23
N GLU A 52 16.76 -19.75 -14.03
CA GLU A 52 16.92 -21.16 -13.64
C GLU A 52 15.59 -21.94 -13.70
N ARG A 53 14.47 -21.24 -13.50
CA ARG A 53 13.11 -21.80 -13.60
C ARG A 53 12.54 -21.80 -15.03
N GLY A 54 13.33 -21.37 -16.01
CA GLY A 54 12.97 -21.40 -17.43
C GLY A 54 12.28 -20.15 -17.96
N HIS A 55 12.22 -19.05 -17.20
CA HIS A 55 11.65 -17.79 -17.69
C HIS A 55 12.59 -17.11 -18.70
N THR A 56 12.02 -16.44 -19.70
CA THR A 56 12.80 -15.68 -20.68
C THR A 56 13.18 -14.30 -20.13
N LEU A 57 14.32 -13.75 -20.56
CA LEU A 57 14.77 -12.41 -20.17
C LEU A 57 13.76 -11.30 -20.52
N GLY A 58 13.00 -11.47 -21.61
CA GLY A 58 11.92 -10.54 -21.97
C GLY A 58 10.80 -10.54 -20.93
N GLY A 59 10.26 -11.72 -20.61
CA GLY A 59 9.20 -11.86 -19.60
C GLY A 59 9.66 -11.47 -18.19
N ILE A 60 10.93 -11.71 -17.84
CA ILE A 60 11.51 -11.22 -16.56
C ILE A 60 11.52 -9.68 -16.52
N GLY A 61 11.88 -9.02 -17.64
CA GLY A 61 11.87 -7.55 -17.70
C GLY A 61 10.49 -6.96 -17.51
N GLU A 62 9.48 -7.58 -18.13
CA GLU A 62 8.08 -7.21 -17.98
C GLU A 62 7.59 -7.43 -16.54
N LEU A 63 7.93 -8.57 -15.91
CA LEU A 63 7.56 -8.89 -14.51
C LEU A 63 8.14 -7.87 -13.53
N LEU A 64 9.42 -7.56 -13.71
CA LEU A 64 10.12 -6.61 -12.86
C LEU A 64 9.59 -5.18 -13.03
N THR A 65 9.24 -4.79 -14.27
CA THR A 65 8.63 -3.48 -14.56
C THR A 65 7.23 -3.39 -13.95
N ALA A 66 6.43 -4.47 -14.02
CA ALA A 66 5.11 -4.52 -13.41
C ALA A 66 5.20 -4.32 -11.89
N PHE A 67 6.12 -5.04 -11.24
CA PHE A 67 6.36 -4.92 -9.81
C PHE A 67 6.80 -3.50 -9.39
N GLU A 68 7.70 -2.87 -10.15
CA GLU A 68 8.14 -1.47 -9.92
C GLU A 68 7.04 -0.44 -10.18
N SER A 69 6.09 -0.74 -11.08
CA SER A 69 4.99 0.15 -11.43
C SER A 69 3.76 -0.02 -10.52
N GLY A 70 3.84 -0.91 -9.52
CA GLY A 70 2.68 -1.30 -8.71
C GLY A 70 1.60 -2.05 -9.50
N ARG A 71 1.93 -2.56 -10.70
CA ARG A 71 1.03 -3.41 -11.49
C ARG A 71 1.15 -4.85 -11.00
N ASP A 72 -0.01 -5.48 -10.84
CA ASP A 72 -0.16 -6.81 -10.28
C ASP A 72 0.63 -7.87 -11.08
N VAL A 73 1.34 -8.73 -10.35
CA VAL A 73 2.10 -9.88 -10.89
C VAL A 73 1.16 -10.88 -11.59
N GLY A 74 -0.15 -10.82 -11.30
CA GLY A 74 -1.20 -11.54 -12.04
C GLY A 74 -1.22 -11.24 -13.53
N GLU A 75 -0.89 -10.00 -13.94
CA GLU A 75 -1.04 -9.50 -15.33
C GLU A 75 -0.03 -10.16 -16.28
N LEU A 76 1.02 -10.79 -15.75
CA LEU A 76 2.14 -11.31 -16.51
C LEU A 76 2.29 -12.84 -16.50
N LEU A 77 1.48 -13.55 -15.71
CA LEU A 77 1.45 -15.02 -15.70
C LEU A 77 0.51 -15.61 -16.77
N GLY A 78 0.02 -14.80 -17.72
CA GLY A 78 -0.97 -15.24 -18.71
C GLY A 78 -2.32 -15.61 -18.07
N LEU A 79 -2.52 -15.18 -16.82
CA LEU A 79 -3.84 -14.99 -16.27
C LEU A 79 -4.25 -13.62 -16.82
N ASP A 80 -5.27 -13.56 -17.68
CA ASP A 80 -5.83 -12.30 -18.17
C ASP A 80 -6.39 -11.49 -16.96
N THR A 81 -5.54 -10.82 -16.19
CA THR A 81 -5.93 -9.91 -15.10
C THR A 81 -5.91 -8.45 -15.54
N THR A 82 -5.68 -8.17 -16.83
CA THR A 82 -6.15 -6.93 -17.48
C THR A 82 -7.66 -6.74 -17.37
N LEU A 83 -8.39 -7.78 -16.96
CA LEU A 83 -9.83 -7.76 -16.69
C LEU A 83 -10.20 -7.15 -15.32
N VAL A 84 -9.26 -6.82 -14.43
CA VAL A 84 -9.62 -6.24 -13.13
C VAL A 84 -8.92 -4.91 -12.94
N THR A 85 -9.65 -3.82 -13.19
CA THR A 85 -9.24 -2.48 -12.78
C THR A 85 -8.86 -2.52 -11.28
N PRO A 86 -7.71 -1.96 -10.86
CA PRO A 86 -7.33 -1.93 -9.45
C PRO A 86 -8.48 -1.38 -8.58
N TRP A 87 -8.77 -2.06 -7.46
CA TRP A 87 -9.81 -1.61 -6.53
C TRP A 87 -9.45 -0.28 -5.85
N SER A 88 -8.14 -0.07 -5.71
CA SER A 88 -7.52 1.14 -5.17
C SER A 88 -7.18 2.10 -6.32
N GLU A 89 -7.61 3.35 -6.18
CA GLU A 89 -7.26 4.48 -7.07
C GLU A 89 -6.30 5.44 -6.35
N GLU A 90 -5.45 4.90 -5.48
CA GLU A 90 -4.51 5.71 -4.71
C GLU A 90 -3.40 6.22 -5.61
N THR A 91 -3.05 7.50 -5.43
CA THR A 91 -1.96 8.16 -6.16
C THR A 91 -0.69 8.09 -5.33
N PRO A 92 0.36 7.37 -5.76
CA PRO A 92 1.63 7.36 -5.06
C PRO A 92 2.30 8.74 -5.09
N VAL A 93 3.05 9.06 -4.04
CA VAL A 93 3.80 10.32 -3.91
C VAL A 93 5.26 9.98 -3.63
N ARG A 94 6.16 10.46 -4.47
CA ARG A 94 7.60 10.37 -4.23
C ARG A 94 8.02 11.56 -3.37
N LEU A 95 8.85 11.30 -2.37
CA LEU A 95 9.30 12.26 -1.38
C LEU A 95 10.81 12.07 -1.17
N THR A 96 11.56 13.17 -1.14
CA THR A 96 12.93 13.13 -0.61
C THR A 96 12.90 12.99 0.92
N PRO A 97 14.02 12.62 1.56
CA PRO A 97 14.11 12.63 3.02
C PRO A 97 13.78 13.99 3.64
N GLU A 98 14.16 15.10 2.99
CA GLU A 98 13.84 16.45 3.43
C GLU A 98 12.35 16.75 3.32
N GLU A 99 11.70 16.40 2.20
CA GLU A 99 10.25 16.58 2.04
C GLU A 99 9.48 15.76 3.08
N LEU A 100 9.90 14.53 3.37
CA LEU A 100 9.30 13.71 4.43
C LEU A 100 9.45 14.37 5.81
N ALA A 101 10.62 14.96 6.09
CA ALA A 101 10.86 15.73 7.30
C ALA A 101 10.02 17.01 7.37
N ASP A 102 9.72 17.67 6.25
CA ASP A 102 8.84 18.83 6.23
C ASP A 102 7.39 18.45 6.59
N HIS A 103 6.94 17.26 6.18
CA HIS A 103 5.61 16.74 6.50
C HIS A 103 5.42 16.40 7.99
N PHE A 104 6.42 15.76 8.61
CA PHE A 104 6.27 15.19 9.95
C PHE A 104 7.23 15.76 11.01
N ARG A 105 8.15 16.65 10.63
CA ARG A 105 9.12 17.34 11.51
C ARG A 105 9.83 16.37 12.47
N ASP A 106 9.69 16.60 13.77
CA ASP A 106 10.33 15.83 14.83
C ASP A 106 9.78 14.40 14.97
N ASP A 107 8.64 14.09 14.33
CA ASP A 107 8.05 12.75 14.32
C ASP A 107 8.70 11.81 13.27
N VAL A 108 9.66 12.27 12.45
CA VAL A 108 10.47 11.39 11.59
C VAL A 108 11.52 10.65 12.42
N THR A 109 11.04 9.67 13.19
CA THR A 109 11.87 8.79 14.01
C THR A 109 12.09 7.44 13.32
N PRO A 110 13.18 6.70 13.64
CA PRO A 110 13.39 5.35 13.11
C PRO A 110 12.22 4.40 13.38
N GLU A 111 11.55 4.55 14.53
CA GLU A 111 10.40 3.74 14.93
C GLU A 111 9.18 4.02 14.03
N ASN A 112 8.87 5.30 13.78
CA ASN A 112 7.76 5.69 12.92
C ASN A 112 8.02 5.35 11.45
N LEU A 113 9.28 5.44 11.00
CA LEU A 113 9.67 5.00 9.67
C LEU A 113 9.46 3.50 9.49
N THR A 114 9.94 2.70 10.46
CA THR A 114 9.76 1.24 10.47
C THR A 114 8.28 0.88 10.47
N ALA A 115 7.47 1.51 11.33
CA ALA A 115 6.03 1.26 11.39
C ALA A 115 5.32 1.62 10.07
N SER A 116 5.75 2.69 9.39
CA SER A 116 5.21 3.08 8.08
C SER A 116 5.58 2.10 6.96
N LEU A 117 6.79 1.52 7.01
CA LEU A 117 7.23 0.45 6.10
C LEU A 117 6.47 -0.86 6.38
N ASP A 118 6.29 -1.23 7.64
CA ASP A 118 5.56 -2.45 8.04
C ASP A 118 4.08 -2.38 7.65
N LEU A 119 3.48 -1.19 7.75
CA LEU A 119 2.13 -0.92 7.23
C LEU A 119 2.10 -0.85 5.70
N GLY A 120 3.26 -0.81 5.03
CA GLY A 120 3.36 -0.67 3.58
C GLY A 120 2.88 0.68 3.07
N TYR A 121 2.76 1.69 3.94
CA TYR A 121 2.41 3.05 3.51
C TYR A 121 3.57 3.76 2.85
N LEU A 122 4.78 3.40 3.26
CA LEU A 122 6.01 3.89 2.69
C LEU A 122 6.78 2.72 2.06
N VAL A 123 7.46 3.00 0.96
CA VAL A 123 8.45 2.11 0.35
C VAL A 123 9.72 2.92 0.11
N VAL A 124 10.88 2.29 0.30
CA VAL A 124 12.16 2.91 -0.04
C VAL A 124 12.48 2.61 -1.50
N ASP A 125 12.71 3.65 -2.30
CA ASP A 125 13.14 3.54 -3.69
C ASP A 125 14.42 4.35 -3.91
N GLY A 126 15.56 3.67 -3.73
CA GLY A 126 16.88 4.30 -3.79
C GLY A 126 17.09 5.27 -2.63
N ASP A 127 17.27 6.55 -2.96
CA ASP A 127 17.48 7.63 -1.99
C ASP A 127 16.17 8.39 -1.68
N GLU A 128 15.05 7.96 -2.27
CA GLU A 128 13.73 8.55 -2.09
C GLU A 128 12.77 7.60 -1.36
N PHE A 129 11.73 8.17 -0.79
CA PHE A 129 10.59 7.43 -0.26
C PHE A 129 9.40 7.54 -1.20
N VAL A 130 8.62 6.47 -1.32
CA VAL A 130 7.36 6.46 -2.06
C VAL A 130 6.24 6.17 -1.07
N HIS A 131 5.40 7.17 -0.83
CA HIS A 131 4.16 6.98 -0.10
C HIS A 131 3.09 6.43 -1.04
N ILE A 132 2.40 5.35 -0.66
CA ILE A 132 1.47 4.65 -1.59
C ILE A 132 0.19 5.44 -1.88
N SER A 133 -0.14 6.43 -1.04
CA SER A 133 -1.39 7.18 -1.11
C SER A 133 -1.17 8.65 -0.74
N ARG A 134 -1.47 9.55 -1.67
CA ARG A 134 -1.51 11.00 -1.40
C ARG A 134 -2.53 11.34 -0.30
N ARG A 135 -3.72 10.74 -0.34
CA ARG A 135 -4.79 11.04 0.63
C ARG A 135 -4.39 10.70 2.06
N LEU A 136 -3.74 9.55 2.26
CA LEU A 136 -3.25 9.14 3.58
C LEU A 136 -2.08 10.00 4.06
N LEU A 137 -1.18 10.40 3.15
CA LEU A 137 -0.09 11.34 3.47
C LEU A 137 -0.65 12.69 3.92
N ASP A 138 -1.61 13.25 3.19
CA ASP A 138 -2.20 14.55 3.50
C ASP A 138 -2.96 14.50 4.83
N ALA A 139 -3.76 13.46 5.07
CA ALA A 139 -4.52 13.29 6.31
C ALA A 139 -3.62 13.10 7.54
N SER A 140 -2.57 12.28 7.43
CA SER A 140 -1.62 12.06 8.53
C SER A 140 -0.81 13.32 8.83
N THR A 141 -0.38 14.05 7.80
CA THR A 141 0.29 15.35 7.93
C THR A 141 -0.60 16.35 8.67
N GLU A 142 -1.89 16.43 8.33
CA GLU A 142 -2.81 17.35 9.00
C GLU A 142 -3.00 17.01 10.49
N LEU A 143 -3.14 15.73 10.84
CA LEU A 143 -3.26 15.30 12.23
C LEU A 143 -2.01 15.63 13.06
N VAL A 144 -0.82 15.37 12.50
CA VAL A 144 0.45 15.71 13.15
C VAL A 144 0.60 17.21 13.33
N ASN A 145 0.19 18.01 12.34
CA ASN A 145 0.17 19.48 12.46
C ASN A 145 -0.78 20.00 13.54
N LYS A 146 -1.81 19.24 13.91
CA LYS A 146 -2.71 19.55 15.04
C LYS A 146 -2.19 19.03 16.38
N GLY A 147 -0.98 18.47 16.42
CA GLY A 147 -0.30 18.01 17.63
C GLY A 147 -0.58 16.55 17.99
N VAL A 148 -1.18 15.75 17.10
CA VAL A 148 -1.34 14.31 17.32
C VAL A 148 -0.02 13.61 16.96
N PRO A 149 0.65 12.90 17.89
CA PRO A 149 1.92 12.23 17.58
C PRO A 149 1.78 11.22 16.44
N LEU A 150 2.73 11.19 15.51
CA LEU A 150 2.65 10.28 14.35
C LEU A 150 2.53 8.81 14.77
N ALA A 151 3.19 8.41 15.86
CA ALA A 151 3.07 7.06 16.42
C ALA A 151 1.61 6.67 16.74
N ALA A 152 0.82 7.61 17.27
CA ALA A 152 -0.59 7.39 17.56
C ALA A 152 -1.45 7.32 16.28
N VAL A 153 -1.10 8.12 15.27
CA VAL A 153 -1.73 8.07 13.94
C VAL A 153 -1.48 6.71 13.28
N LEU A 154 -0.24 6.21 13.29
CA LEU A 154 0.13 4.91 12.72
C LEU A 154 -0.53 3.73 13.47
N GLU A 155 -0.65 3.82 14.79
CA GLU A 155 -1.40 2.85 15.59
C GLU A 155 -2.88 2.80 15.20
N ALA A 156 -3.52 3.97 15.06
CA ALA A 156 -4.90 4.06 14.59
C ALA A 156 -5.03 3.50 13.17
N ALA A 157 -4.08 3.83 12.27
CA ALA A 157 -4.07 3.35 10.90
C ALA A 157 -3.96 1.81 10.82
N ARG A 158 -3.17 1.18 11.68
CA ARG A 158 -3.10 -0.31 11.78
C ARG A 158 -4.47 -0.92 12.09
N ARG A 159 -5.21 -0.32 13.02
CA ARG A 159 -6.56 -0.79 13.40
C ARG A 159 -7.57 -0.55 12.29
N VAL A 160 -7.51 0.61 11.64
CA VAL A 160 -8.35 0.92 10.47
C VAL A 160 -8.11 -0.09 9.36
N ARG A 161 -6.84 -0.44 9.08
CA ARG A 161 -6.51 -1.47 8.09
C ARG A 161 -7.09 -2.83 8.44
N ALA A 162 -6.95 -3.28 9.69
CA ALA A 162 -7.53 -4.54 10.13
C ALA A 162 -9.06 -4.57 9.95
N HIS A 163 -9.75 -3.45 10.21
CA HIS A 163 -11.19 -3.34 9.95
C HIS A 163 -11.52 -3.29 8.46
N ALA A 164 -10.71 -2.62 7.65
CA ALA A 164 -10.87 -2.59 6.21
C ALA A 164 -10.68 -3.97 5.58
N ASP A 165 -9.69 -4.74 6.03
CA ASP A 165 -9.46 -6.13 5.59
C ASP A 165 -10.64 -7.03 5.96
N ALA A 166 -11.18 -6.89 7.17
CA ALA A 166 -12.38 -7.63 7.58
C ALA A 166 -13.63 -7.26 6.75
N LEU A 167 -13.79 -6.00 6.38
CA LEU A 167 -14.85 -5.56 5.46
C LEU A 167 -14.63 -6.11 4.05
N ALA A 168 -13.39 -6.09 3.56
CA ALA A 168 -13.03 -6.64 2.26
C ALA A 168 -13.34 -8.14 2.20
N ASP A 169 -13.02 -8.90 3.23
CA ASP A 169 -13.38 -10.31 3.37
C ASP A 169 -14.90 -10.50 3.33
N LEU A 170 -15.66 -9.67 4.05
CA LEU A 170 -17.12 -9.73 4.04
C LEU A 170 -17.70 -9.52 2.64
N PHE A 171 -17.29 -8.45 1.95
CA PHE A 171 -17.77 -8.16 0.60
C PHE A 171 -17.33 -9.23 -0.41
N THR A 172 -16.09 -9.70 -0.30
CA THR A 172 -15.53 -10.73 -1.19
C THR A 172 -16.26 -12.06 -1.00
N ASN A 173 -16.55 -12.46 0.23
CA ASN A 173 -17.33 -13.67 0.51
C ASN A 173 -18.78 -13.56 0.00
N LEU A 174 -19.42 -12.40 0.14
CA LEU A 174 -20.75 -12.15 -0.40
C LEU A 174 -20.74 -12.27 -1.93
N LEU A 175 -19.78 -11.63 -2.59
CA LEU A 175 -19.58 -11.70 -4.03
C LEU A 175 -19.35 -13.14 -4.50
N LEU A 176 -18.42 -13.85 -3.87
CA LEU A 176 -18.07 -15.23 -4.19
C LEU A 176 -19.26 -16.18 -4.02
N THR A 177 -20.07 -15.95 -2.98
CA THR A 177 -21.22 -16.81 -2.65
C THR A 177 -22.39 -16.58 -3.58
N HIS A 178 -22.67 -15.34 -3.97
CA HIS A 178 -23.90 -15.01 -4.70
C HIS A 178 -23.71 -14.81 -6.20
N LEU A 179 -22.51 -14.44 -6.66
CA LEU A 179 -22.26 -14.13 -8.07
C LEU A 179 -21.29 -15.10 -8.75
N LEU A 180 -20.46 -15.81 -7.98
CA LEU A 180 -19.43 -16.71 -8.51
C LEU A 180 -19.62 -18.17 -8.10
N ALA A 181 -20.78 -18.53 -7.53
CA ALA A 181 -21.06 -19.89 -7.08
C ALA A 181 -20.95 -20.94 -8.21
N ASP A 182 -21.37 -20.57 -9.42
CA ASP A 182 -21.35 -21.46 -10.59
C ASP A 182 -19.96 -21.56 -11.21
N VAL A 183 -19.23 -20.45 -11.23
CA VAL A 183 -17.87 -20.33 -11.79
C VAL A 183 -16.85 -21.15 -10.99
N ARG A 184 -17.14 -21.48 -9.73
CA ARG A 184 -16.26 -22.35 -8.92
C ARG A 184 -16.30 -23.83 -9.33
N ARG A 185 -17.23 -24.24 -10.20
CA ARG A 185 -17.42 -25.64 -10.59
C ARG A 185 -16.61 -26.05 -11.83
N HIS A 186 -16.07 -25.08 -12.57
CA HIS A 186 -15.26 -25.30 -13.76
C HIS A 186 -14.35 -24.10 -14.01
N THR A 187 -13.34 -24.24 -14.87
CA THR A 187 -12.58 -23.08 -15.34
C THR A 187 -13.53 -22.14 -16.10
N PRO A 188 -13.58 -20.83 -15.77
CA PRO A 188 -14.40 -19.87 -16.51
C PRO A 188 -13.95 -19.78 -17.97
N THR A 189 -14.92 -19.68 -18.88
CA THR A 189 -14.66 -19.27 -20.26
C THR A 189 -14.27 -17.79 -20.30
N PRO A 190 -13.57 -17.31 -21.35
CA PRO A 190 -13.23 -15.89 -21.49
C PRO A 190 -14.44 -14.96 -21.38
N GLN A 191 -15.58 -15.34 -21.97
CA GLN A 191 -16.81 -14.55 -21.91
C GLN A 191 -17.44 -14.50 -20.52
N GLU A 192 -17.27 -15.54 -19.70
CA GLU A 192 -17.69 -15.52 -18.30
C GLU A 192 -16.75 -14.64 -17.46
N ALA A 193 -15.44 -14.71 -17.71
CA ALA A 193 -14.46 -13.84 -17.06
C ALA A 193 -14.77 -12.34 -17.32
N ASP A 194 -15.10 -11.97 -18.56
CA ASP A 194 -15.50 -10.60 -18.93
C ASP A 194 -16.75 -10.14 -18.16
N ARG A 195 -17.77 -11.00 -18.04
CA ARG A 195 -19.00 -10.67 -17.29
C ARG A 195 -18.74 -10.50 -15.80
N ILE A 196 -17.85 -11.32 -15.24
CA ILE A 196 -17.43 -11.23 -13.84
C ILE A 196 -16.72 -9.91 -13.61
N ALA A 197 -15.76 -9.56 -14.47
CA ALA A 197 -15.05 -8.29 -14.44
C ALA A 197 -16.02 -7.09 -14.48
N GLU A 198 -16.97 -7.09 -15.42
CA GLU A 198 -17.98 -6.02 -15.53
C GLU A 198 -18.85 -5.91 -14.27
N THR A 199 -19.19 -7.05 -13.66
CA THR A 199 -19.98 -7.09 -12.43
C THR A 199 -19.18 -6.54 -11.25
N VAL A 200 -17.91 -6.93 -11.14
CA VAL A 200 -16.96 -6.45 -10.13
C VAL A 200 -16.76 -4.93 -10.24
N ASP A 201 -16.58 -4.41 -11.46
CA ASP A 201 -16.44 -2.98 -11.73
C ASP A 201 -17.67 -2.17 -11.31
N LYS A 202 -18.88 -2.72 -11.53
CA LYS A 202 -20.15 -2.10 -11.07
C LYS A 202 -20.32 -2.12 -9.55
N LEU A 203 -19.79 -3.14 -8.88
CA LEU A 203 -19.91 -3.30 -7.42
C LEU A 203 -18.90 -2.46 -6.63
N ARG A 204 -17.76 -2.13 -7.23
CA ARG A 204 -16.72 -1.30 -6.58
C ARG A 204 -17.25 0.02 -6.01
N PRO A 205 -17.91 0.91 -6.79
CA PRO A 205 -18.40 2.18 -6.25
C PRO A 205 -19.50 1.98 -5.19
N LEU A 206 -20.33 0.94 -5.32
CA LEU A 206 -21.37 0.64 -4.33
C LEU A 206 -20.78 0.23 -2.99
N SER A 207 -19.75 -0.62 -3.01
CA SER A 207 -19.07 -1.07 -1.80
C SER A 207 -18.40 0.09 -1.06
N LYS A 208 -17.74 0.99 -1.80
CA LYS A 208 -17.17 2.23 -1.24
C LYS A 208 -18.24 3.09 -0.56
N GLY A 209 -19.37 3.32 -1.23
CA GLY A 209 -20.48 4.12 -0.69
C GLY A 209 -21.12 3.51 0.57
N VAL A 210 -21.27 2.18 0.63
CA VAL A 210 -21.78 1.50 1.83
C VAL A 210 -20.84 1.70 3.02
N VAL A 211 -19.53 1.50 2.83
CA VAL A 211 -18.55 1.68 3.91
C VAL A 211 -18.51 3.13 4.40
N GLU A 212 -18.54 4.11 3.49
CA GLU A 212 -18.54 5.53 3.84
C GLU A 212 -19.80 5.92 4.62
N ALA A 213 -20.97 5.47 4.17
CA ALA A 213 -22.23 5.74 4.85
C ALA A 213 -22.28 5.09 6.25
N GLU A 214 -21.90 3.82 6.37
CA GLU A 214 -21.89 3.11 7.66
C GLU A 214 -20.88 3.72 8.64
N LEU A 215 -19.69 4.11 8.16
CA LEU A 215 -18.71 4.80 9.00
C LEU A 215 -19.25 6.15 9.49
N SER A 216 -19.86 6.94 8.60
CA SER A 216 -20.44 8.24 8.95
C SER A 216 -21.56 8.09 9.99
N MET A 217 -22.50 7.16 9.77
CA MET A 217 -23.57 6.89 10.72
C MET A 217 -23.05 6.34 12.05
N ALA A 218 -22.01 5.52 12.04
CA ALA A 218 -21.38 5.03 13.26
C ALA A 218 -20.71 6.16 14.04
N MET A 219 -20.04 7.10 13.36
CA MET A 219 -19.46 8.29 13.97
C MET A 219 -20.54 9.18 14.58
N ASP A 220 -21.64 9.46 13.89
CA ASP A 220 -22.74 10.29 14.41
C ASP A 220 -23.31 9.72 15.71
N ARG A 221 -23.55 8.40 15.76
CA ARG A 221 -24.04 7.72 16.96
C ARG A 221 -23.05 7.84 18.12
N ARG A 222 -21.74 7.74 17.83
CA ARG A 222 -20.69 7.74 18.85
C ARG A 222 -20.44 9.14 19.39
N VAL A 223 -20.29 10.13 18.51
CA VAL A 223 -20.11 11.54 18.88
C VAL A 223 -21.29 12.04 19.71
N ARG A 224 -22.53 11.72 19.30
CA ARG A 224 -23.71 12.09 20.08
C ARG A 224 -23.65 11.54 21.51
N ARG A 225 -23.30 10.26 21.66
CA ARG A 225 -23.20 9.63 22.98
C ARG A 225 -22.14 10.29 23.86
N GLU A 226 -20.94 10.56 23.33
CA GLU A 226 -19.88 11.23 24.10
C GLU A 226 -20.30 12.65 24.53
N ILE A 227 -21.03 13.38 23.67
CA ILE A 227 -21.56 14.71 24.02
C ILE A 227 -22.61 14.61 25.14
N GLU A 228 -23.53 13.64 25.04
CA GLU A 228 -24.56 13.40 26.06
C GLU A 228 -23.93 12.99 27.41
N GLU A 229 -22.93 12.11 27.40
CA GLU A 229 -22.18 11.69 28.60
C GLU A 229 -21.42 12.86 29.24
N TRP A 230 -20.79 13.72 28.43
CA TRP A 230 -20.09 14.91 28.93
C TRP A 230 -21.05 15.94 29.54
N LEU A 231 -22.19 16.19 28.89
CA LEU A 231 -23.22 17.10 29.41
C LEU A 231 -23.81 16.57 30.72
N GLY A 232 -24.12 15.26 30.80
CA GLY A 232 -24.61 14.64 32.03
C GLY A 232 -23.61 14.72 33.19
N ALA A 233 -22.31 14.46 32.92
CA ALA A 233 -21.26 14.59 33.93
C ALA A 233 -21.08 16.04 34.45
N CYS A 234 -21.33 17.04 33.60
CA CYS A 234 -21.32 18.44 34.01
C CYS A 234 -22.54 18.81 34.88
N GLU A 235 -23.72 18.25 34.60
CA GLU A 235 -24.94 18.47 35.37
C GLU A 235 -24.87 17.81 36.77
N ASP A 236 -24.39 16.57 36.84
CA ASP A 236 -24.21 15.84 38.10
C ASP A 236 -23.18 16.51 39.02
N GLY A 237 -22.05 16.94 38.47
CA GLY A 237 -21.03 17.67 39.23
C GLY A 237 -21.46 19.08 39.67
N ALA A 238 -22.50 19.67 39.06
CA ALA A 238 -23.09 20.93 39.53
C ALA A 238 -24.07 20.71 40.69
N ALA A 239 -24.78 19.58 40.72
CA ALA A 239 -25.70 19.21 41.80
C ALA A 239 -24.97 18.86 43.11
N GLU A 240 -23.84 18.14 43.04
CA GLU A 240 -23.05 17.77 44.24
C GLU A 240 -22.41 18.97 44.94
N ARG A 241 -21.94 19.97 44.18
CA ARG A 241 -21.36 21.22 44.73
C ARG A 241 -22.38 22.14 45.40
N GLY A 242 -23.67 21.97 45.13
CA GLY A 242 -24.75 22.70 45.78
C GLY A 242 -25.16 22.11 47.14
N ALA A 243 -24.82 20.85 47.42
CA ALA A 243 -25.23 20.14 48.63
C ALA A 243 -24.21 20.24 49.79
N ASP A 244 -22.93 20.46 49.50
CA ASP A 244 -21.86 20.59 50.51
C ASP A 244 -21.67 22.04 51.04
N GLY A 245 -22.53 22.97 50.63
CA GLY A 245 -22.42 24.41 50.92
C GLY A 245 -23.40 24.97 51.95
N GLU A 246 -24.18 24.14 52.65
CA GLU A 246 -25.24 24.56 53.60
C GLU A 246 -24.95 24.17 55.06
#